data_AF-W4QDW6-F1
#
_entry.id   AF-W4QDW6-F1
#
_cell.length_a   1.000
_cell.length_b   1.000
_cell.length_c   1.000
_cell.angle_alpha   90.00
_cell.angle_beta   90.00
_cell.angle_gamma   90.00
#
_symmetry.space_group_name_H-M   'P 1'
#
loop_
_entity.id
_entity.type
_entity.pdbx_description
1 polymer ?
#
loop_
_entity_poly.entity_id
_entity_poly.type
_entity_poly.pdbx_seq_one_letter_code
_entity_poly.pdbx_strand_id
1 'polypeptide(L)'
;MQQNEQAQQAAQQAQQAIQQAQQAIQQAAQQANPQAIQQAQQQLQQAQQQMQQAQNSTQPAQQQQFQQVQQQLQQATQQLQQAQQQQNQQQ
;
A
#
# COMPACT_ATOMS: atom_id res chain seq x y z
N MET A 1 1.74 -21.41 -17.00
CA MET A 1 1.40 -21.49 -15.56
C MET A 1 2.23 -20.51 -14.72
N GLN A 2 3.53 -20.31 -14.98
CA GLN A 2 4.42 -19.41 -14.22
C GLN A 2 3.95 -17.95 -14.01
N GLN A 3 3.34 -17.31 -15.00
CA GLN A 3 2.89 -15.90 -14.86
C GLN A 3 1.81 -15.72 -13.78
N ASN A 4 1.07 -16.80 -13.49
CA ASN A 4 -0.03 -16.79 -12.53
C ASN A 4 0.47 -16.75 -11.08
N GLU A 5 1.50 -17.54 -10.79
CA GLU A 5 2.13 -17.58 -9.46
C GLU A 5 2.83 -16.27 -9.13
N GLN A 6 3.47 -15.65 -10.13
CA GLN A 6 4.15 -14.37 -9.95
C GLN A 6 3.17 -13.23 -9.67
N ALA A 7 2.03 -13.19 -10.37
CA ALA A 7 0.98 -12.20 -10.11
C ALA A 7 0.40 -12.35 -8.70
N GLN A 8 0.12 -13.59 -8.28
CA GLN A 8 -0.43 -13.87 -6.97
C GLN A 8 0.55 -13.53 -5.84
N GLN A 9 1.83 -13.83 -6.02
CA GLN A 9 2.87 -13.48 -5.06
C GLN A 9 3.05 -11.97 -4.95
N ALA A 10 3.07 -11.25 -6.07
CA ALA A 10 3.17 -9.80 -6.07
C ALA A 10 1.94 -9.12 -5.44
N ALA A 11 0.73 -9.66 -5.64
CA ALA A 11 -0.47 -9.18 -4.96
C ALA A 11 -0.41 -9.40 -3.43
N GLN A 12 0.09 -10.55 -2.97
CA GLN A 12 0.29 -10.81 -1.53
C GLN A 12 1.33 -9.89 -0.91
N GLN A 13 2.46 -9.68 -1.58
CA GLN A 13 3.49 -8.76 -1.10
C GLN A 13 2.94 -7.33 -1.03
N ALA A 14 2.15 -6.91 -2.02
CA ALA A 14 1.53 -5.61 -2.03
C ALA A 14 0.58 -5.45 -0.85
N GLN A 15 -0.24 -6.47 -0.58
CA GLN A 15 -1.13 -6.50 0.57
C GLN A 15 -0.38 -6.35 1.89
N GLN A 16 0.75 -7.04 2.06
CA GLN A 16 1.57 -6.96 3.27
C GLN A 16 2.18 -5.56 3.43
N ALA A 17 2.73 -5.00 2.35
CA ALA A 17 3.29 -3.65 2.37
C ALA A 17 2.23 -2.59 2.67
N ILE A 18 0.99 -2.75 2.17
CA ILE A 18 -0.13 -1.86 2.52
C ILE A 18 -0.47 -1.94 4.00
N GLN A 19 -0.53 -3.14 4.58
CA GLN A 19 -0.82 -3.28 6.02
C GLN A 19 0.25 -2.61 6.89
N GLN A 20 1.53 -2.80 6.54
CA GLN A 20 2.61 -2.12 7.24
C GLN A 20 2.48 -0.60 7.10
N ALA A 21 2.14 -0.11 5.91
CA ALA A 21 1.98 1.31 5.68
C ALA A 21 0.83 1.88 6.51
N GLN A 22 -0.31 1.19 6.60
CA GLN A 22 -1.43 1.60 7.44
C GLN A 22 -1.04 1.70 8.92
N GLN A 23 -0.24 0.76 9.41
CA GLN A 23 0.25 0.80 10.79
C GLN A 23 1.19 1.99 11.01
N ALA A 24 2.11 2.24 10.07
CA ALA A 24 3.00 3.39 10.13
C ALA A 24 2.23 4.72 10.03
N ILE A 25 1.18 4.81 9.21
CA ILE A 25 0.31 6.00 9.11
C ILE A 25 -0.42 6.25 10.43
N GLN A 26 -0.96 5.20 11.08
CA GLN A 26 -1.60 5.36 12.39
C GLN A 26 -0.62 5.86 13.44
N GLN A 27 0.60 5.32 13.47
CA GLN A 27 1.65 5.80 14.38
C GLN A 27 2.03 7.25 14.08
N ALA A 28 2.17 7.61 12.81
CA ALA A 28 2.45 8.97 12.39
C ALA A 28 1.35 9.96 12.84
N ALA A 29 0.08 9.61 12.64
CA ALA A 29 -1.04 10.45 13.02
C ALA A 29 -1.17 10.61 14.54
N GLN A 30 -0.91 9.54 15.31
CA GLN A 30 -1.01 9.58 16.78
C GLN A 30 0.17 10.27 17.46
N GLN A 31 1.39 10.07 16.93
CA GLN A 31 2.63 10.52 17.58
C GLN A 31 3.28 11.70 16.86
N ALA A 32 2.62 12.28 15.85
CA ALA A 32 3.18 13.31 14.98
C ALA A 32 4.57 12.91 14.43
N ASN A 33 4.76 11.61 14.13
CA ASN A 33 6.08 11.07 13.81
C ASN A 33 6.36 11.16 12.29
N PRO A 34 7.24 12.07 11.85
CA PRO A 34 7.55 12.23 10.43
C PRO A 34 8.29 11.02 9.82
N GLN A 35 9.03 10.25 10.61
CA GLN A 35 9.72 9.07 10.11
C GLN A 35 8.73 7.95 9.76
N ALA A 36 7.63 7.85 10.52
CA ALA A 36 6.57 6.88 10.25
C ALA A 36 5.80 7.24 8.96
N ILE A 37 5.60 8.53 8.66
CA ILE A 37 5.08 8.99 7.36
C ILE A 37 6.01 8.54 6.22
N GLN A 38 7.32 8.75 6.35
CA GLN A 38 8.28 8.36 5.30
C GLN A 38 8.30 6.84 5.09
N GLN A 39 8.26 6.04 6.16
CA GLN A 39 8.18 4.59 6.05
C GLN A 39 6.90 4.14 5.34
N ALA A 40 5.75 4.69 5.74
CA ALA A 40 4.48 4.40 5.09
C ALA A 40 4.50 4.75 3.60
N GLN A 41 5.12 5.88 3.25
CA GLN A 41 5.24 6.31 1.86
C GLN A 41 6.07 5.33 1.02
N GLN A 42 7.22 4.87 1.52
CA GLN A 42 8.01 3.84 0.82
C GLN A 42 7.24 2.52 0.68
N GLN A 43 6.55 2.08 1.72
CA GLN A 43 5.78 0.83 1.70
C GLN A 43 4.60 0.90 0.71
N LEU A 44 3.87 2.02 0.65
CA LEU A 44 2.82 2.20 -0.35
C LEU A 44 3.39 2.26 -1.77
N GLN A 45 4.53 2.92 -1.97
CA GLN A 45 5.18 2.96 -3.28
C GLN A 45 5.64 1.57 -3.73
N GLN A 46 6.16 0.75 -2.81
CA GLN A 46 6.51 -0.64 -3.08
C GLN A 46 5.27 -1.48 -3.43
N ALA A 47 4.21 -1.36 -2.63
CA ALA A 47 2.95 -2.06 -2.88
C ALA A 47 2.33 -1.67 -4.23
N GLN A 48 2.43 -0.40 -4.61
CA GLN A 48 1.91 0.11 -5.88
C GLN A 48 2.69 -0.47 -7.07
N GLN A 49 4.02 -0.59 -6.98
CA GLN A 49 4.83 -1.24 -8.01
C GLN A 49 4.52 -2.74 -8.13
N GLN A 50 4.40 -3.44 -7.00
CA GLN A 50 4.02 -4.85 -6.98
C GLN A 50 2.62 -5.07 -7.56
N MET A 51 1.68 -4.18 -7.26
CA MET A 51 0.37 -4.13 -7.92
C MET A 51 0.49 -3.89 -9.43
N GLN A 52 1.32 -2.96 -9.92
CA GLN A 52 1.43 -2.81 -11.38
C GLN A 52 1.98 -4.06 -12.07
N GLN A 53 3.01 -4.69 -11.48
CA GLN A 53 3.57 -5.94 -12.02
C GLN A 53 2.54 -7.06 -12.02
N ALA A 54 1.81 -7.20 -10.92
CA ALA A 54 0.81 -8.22 -10.79
C ALA A 54 -0.34 -7.98 -11.79
N GLN A 55 -0.78 -6.73 -11.99
CA GLN A 55 -1.89 -6.35 -12.88
C GLN A 55 -1.64 -6.76 -14.33
N ASN A 56 -0.41 -6.59 -14.81
CA ASN A 56 -0.02 -6.99 -16.16
C ASN A 56 -0.03 -8.51 -16.37
N SER A 57 -0.02 -9.28 -15.29
CA SER A 57 0.01 -10.75 -15.30
C SER A 57 -1.28 -11.37 -14.76
N THR A 58 -2.27 -10.56 -14.34
CA THR A 58 -3.48 -11.02 -13.65
C THR A 58 -4.47 -11.66 -14.63
N GLN A 59 -4.79 -12.94 -14.40
CA GLN A 59 -5.92 -13.61 -15.03
C GLN A 59 -7.25 -13.27 -14.32
N PRO A 60 -8.41 -13.39 -14.99
CA PRO A 60 -9.72 -13.03 -14.41
C PRO A 60 -10.02 -13.67 -13.04
N ALA A 61 -9.49 -14.86 -12.76
CA ALA A 61 -9.64 -15.53 -11.46
C ALA A 61 -8.98 -14.80 -10.27
N GLN A 62 -7.96 -13.96 -10.51
CA GLN A 62 -7.29 -13.16 -9.48
C GLN A 62 -7.78 -11.72 -9.42
N GLN A 63 -8.69 -11.34 -10.33
CA GLN A 63 -9.17 -9.97 -10.44
C GLN A 63 -9.85 -9.47 -9.14
N GLN A 64 -10.52 -10.37 -8.41
CA GLN A 64 -11.11 -10.05 -7.11
C GLN A 64 -10.06 -9.72 -6.04
N GLN A 65 -9.02 -10.55 -5.92
CA GLN A 65 -7.94 -10.30 -4.95
C GLN A 65 -7.23 -8.98 -5.31
N PHE A 66 -7.06 -8.73 -6.61
CA PHE A 66 -6.52 -7.49 -7.13
C PHE A 66 -7.31 -6.26 -6.71
N GLN A 67 -8.62 -6.30 -6.91
CA GLN A 67 -9.51 -5.19 -6.55
C GLN A 67 -9.46 -4.90 -5.06
N GLN A 68 -9.39 -5.93 -4.21
CA GLN A 68 -9.26 -5.72 -2.77
C GLN A 68 -7.96 -5.02 -2.41
N VAL A 69 -6.82 -5.50 -2.95
CA VAL A 69 -5.51 -4.88 -2.70
C VAL A 69 -5.46 -3.45 -3.24
N GLN A 70 -6.07 -3.20 -4.41
CA GLN A 70 -6.18 -1.87 -4.99
C GLN A 70 -6.98 -0.91 -4.10
N GLN A 71 -8.11 -1.35 -3.57
CA GLN A 71 -8.91 -0.55 -2.63
C GLN A 71 -8.14 -0.26 -1.35
N GLN A 72 -7.45 -1.26 -0.78
CA GLN A 72 -6.63 -1.07 0.41
C GLN A 72 -5.48 -0.08 0.16
N LEU A 73 -4.82 -0.16 -0.99
CA LEU A 73 -3.77 0.78 -1.40
C LEU A 73 -4.31 2.20 -1.50
N GLN A 74 -5.46 2.38 -2.15
CA GLN A 74 -6.09 3.69 -2.29
C GLN A 74 -6.47 4.27 -0.93
N GLN A 75 -7.05 3.45 -0.05
CA GLN A 75 -7.44 3.87 1.29
C GLN A 75 -6.21 4.28 2.13
N ALA A 76 -5.15 3.48 2.11
CA ALA A 76 -3.91 3.79 2.82
C ALA A 76 -3.22 5.04 2.24
N THR A 77 -3.27 5.25 0.93
CA THR A 77 -2.72 6.46 0.29
C THR A 77 -3.47 7.72 0.74
N GLN A 78 -4.81 7.67 0.83
CA GLN A 78 -5.58 8.79 1.37
C GLN A 78 -5.24 9.06 2.85
N GLN A 79 -5.11 8.00 3.65
CA GLN A 79 -4.73 8.14 5.06
C GLN A 79 -3.33 8.74 5.20
N LEU A 80 -2.36 8.32 4.38
CA LEU A 80 -1.01 8.90 4.35
C LEU A 80 -1.07 10.40 4.03
N GLN A 81 -1.86 10.79 3.03
CA GLN A 81 -1.98 12.18 2.64
C GLN A 81 -2.61 13.03 3.75
N GLN A 82 -3.60 12.50 4.45
CA GLN A 82 -4.20 13.17 5.60
C GLN A 82 -3.21 13.31 6.76
N ALA A 83 -2.43 12.26 7.05
CA ALA A 83 -1.41 12.27 8.09
C ALA A 83 -0.25 13.22 7.75
N GLN A 84 0.15 13.33 6.47
CA GLN A 84 1.09 14.36 6.01
C GLN A 84 0.56 15.77 6.22
N GLN A 85 -0.71 16.03 5.88
CA GLN A 85 -1.32 17.34 6.11
C GLN A 85 -1.41 17.70 7.59
N GLN A 86 -1.70 16.72 8.46
CA GLN A 86 -1.70 16.94 9.90
C GLN A 86 -0.29 17.23 10.42
N GLN A 87 0.72 16.48 9.97
CA GLN A 87 2.12 16.73 10.34
C GLN A 87 2.57 18.13 9.92
N ASN A 88 2.22 18.57 8.70
CA ASN A 88 2.57 19.91 8.21
C ASN A 88 1.87 21.05 8.95
N GLN A 89 0.72 20.79 9.59
CA GLN A 89 0.02 21.77 10.43
C GLN A 89 0.58 21.84 11.85
N GLN A 90 1.35 20.85 12.28
CA GLN A 90 1.96 20.78 13.61
C GLN A 90 3.42 21.25 13.64
N GLN A 91 4.02 21.57 12.48
CA GLN A 91 5.31 22.26 12.35
C GLN A 91 5.11 23.77 12.23
#